data_AF-A0A6J8DUP1-F1
#
_entry.id   AF-A0A6J8DUP1-F1
#
_cell.length_a   1.000
_cell.length_b   1.000
_cell.length_c   1.000
_cell.angle_alpha   90.00
_cell.angle_beta   90.00
_cell.angle_gamma   90.00
#
_symmetry.space_group_name_H-M   'P 1'
#
loop_
_entity.id
_entity.type
_entity.pdbx_description
1 polymer ?
#
loop_
_entity_poly.entity_id
_entity_poly.type
_entity_poly.pdbx_seq_one_letter_code
_entity_poly.pdbx_strand_id
1 'polypeptide(L)'
;MVAIFQCLRTLYKDCTAVGHLKKMRNVRFLAGIYILTEVLPKLAKLSKTFQESTISFACIEPCIEKTTDDLDAALKGETVSKFEEELGVDGKYETLELNPTQHQLEQMKANHFYDDVESRDEVKAKWASYKYHLMKIKDETQRDKQEGTLTEYTLQKIMQLKSQQGYIFPKLAKIAAVILSLPVSNAWPERGASAVKRIKNRMRNRLKNTMLSSLLQVAVNGPPVCESEQLMKKCVQSWYEIKSRRKLQVSKSTLPL
;
A
#
# COMPACT_ATOMS: atom_id res chain seq x y z
N MET A 1 14.41 -13.46 2.15
CA MET A 1 13.49 -14.34 2.89
C MET A 1 14.23 -15.18 3.94
N VAL A 2 15.30 -15.90 3.55
CA VAL A 2 16.19 -16.63 4.49
C VAL A 2 16.72 -15.76 5.64
N ALA A 3 17.23 -14.56 5.35
CA ALA A 3 17.73 -13.63 6.38
C ALA A 3 16.65 -13.17 7.39
N ILE A 4 15.40 -13.01 6.94
CA ILE A 4 14.27 -12.65 7.82
C ILE A 4 13.98 -13.83 8.76
N PHE A 5 14.01 -15.05 8.24
CA PHE A 5 13.79 -16.25 9.04
C PHE A 5 14.89 -16.47 10.08
N GLN A 6 16.15 -16.27 9.69
CA GLN A 6 17.31 -16.31 10.61
C GLN A 6 17.17 -15.24 11.70
N CYS A 7 16.77 -14.02 11.35
CA CYS A 7 16.51 -12.96 12.32
C CYS A 7 15.36 -13.30 13.27
N LEU A 8 14.25 -13.85 12.78
CA LEU A 8 13.15 -14.27 13.65
C LEU A 8 13.54 -15.43 14.58
N ARG A 9 14.44 -16.32 14.15
CA ARG A 9 14.99 -17.40 15.01
C ARG A 9 15.81 -16.84 16.17
N THR A 10 16.56 -15.75 16.00
CA THR A 10 17.32 -15.15 17.11
C THR A 10 16.40 -14.49 18.14
N LEU A 11 15.16 -14.15 17.76
CA LEU A 11 14.13 -13.55 18.60
C LEU A 11 13.19 -14.60 19.24
N TYR A 12 13.68 -15.80 19.56
CA TYR A 12 12.86 -16.91 20.10
C TYR A 12 12.12 -16.61 21.42
N LYS A 13 12.53 -15.56 22.15
CA LYS A 13 11.89 -15.12 23.40
C LYS A 13 10.66 -14.24 23.18
N ASP A 14 10.47 -13.70 21.97
CA ASP A 14 9.30 -12.90 21.62
C ASP A 14 8.20 -13.78 21.03
N CYS A 15 7.06 -13.88 21.72
CA CYS A 15 5.91 -14.68 21.28
C CYS A 15 5.37 -14.26 19.91
N THR A 16 5.50 -12.98 19.54
CA THR A 16 5.08 -12.45 18.23
C THR A 16 6.03 -12.94 17.14
N ALA A 17 7.34 -12.87 17.38
CA ALA A 17 8.36 -13.38 16.46
C ALA A 17 8.20 -14.88 16.24
N VAL A 18 7.96 -15.67 17.30
CA VAL A 18 7.69 -17.12 17.23
C VAL A 18 6.40 -17.39 16.44
N GLY A 19 5.34 -16.60 16.67
CA GLY A 19 4.09 -16.71 15.91
C GLY A 19 4.27 -16.44 14.41
N HIS A 20 5.05 -15.43 14.06
CA HIS A 20 5.40 -15.14 12.66
C HIS A 20 6.27 -16.23 12.05
N LEU A 21 7.24 -16.76 12.79
CA LEU A 21 8.11 -17.84 12.35
C LEU A 21 7.29 -19.10 12.03
N LYS A 22 6.30 -19.44 12.87
CA LYS A 22 5.37 -20.55 12.61
C LYS A 22 4.54 -20.35 11.33
N LYS A 23 4.11 -19.11 11.04
CA LYS A 23 3.41 -18.78 9.79
C LYS A 23 4.34 -18.82 8.57
N MET A 24 5.58 -18.37 8.72
CA MET A 24 6.59 -18.38 7.66
C MET A 24 7.10 -19.79 7.36
N ARG A 25 7.13 -20.69 8.34
CA ARG A 25 7.46 -22.11 8.16
C ARG A 25 6.27 -22.92 7.61
N ASN A 26 5.54 -22.33 6.67
CA ASN A 26 4.47 -22.97 5.92
C ASN A 26 4.93 -23.08 4.47
N VAL A 27 5.06 -24.30 3.97
CA VAL A 27 5.60 -24.59 2.64
C VAL A 27 4.76 -23.92 1.55
N ARG A 28 3.42 -23.85 1.71
CA ARG A 28 2.54 -23.15 0.75
C ARG A 28 2.78 -21.64 0.73
N PHE A 29 3.01 -21.04 1.90
CA PHE A 29 3.32 -19.62 1.99
C PHE A 29 4.66 -19.29 1.33
N LEU A 30 5.67 -20.14 1.54
CA LEU A 30 6.98 -19.98 0.94
C LEU A 30 6.97 -20.21 -0.57
N ALA A 31 6.27 -21.24 -1.03
CA ALA A 31 6.03 -21.49 -2.46
C ALA A 31 5.31 -20.30 -3.11
N GLY A 32 4.29 -19.73 -2.44
CA GLY A 32 3.61 -18.53 -2.91
C GLY A 32 4.54 -17.33 -3.03
N ILE A 33 5.38 -17.06 -2.02
CA ILE A 33 6.39 -16.00 -2.09
C ILE A 33 7.39 -16.28 -3.22
N TYR A 34 7.83 -17.52 -3.37
CA TYR A 34 8.77 -17.92 -4.42
C TYR A 34 8.19 -17.66 -5.80
N ILE A 35 6.95 -18.06 -6.06
CA ILE A 35 6.25 -17.78 -7.32
C ILE A 35 6.08 -16.28 -7.55
N LEU A 36 5.80 -15.51 -6.49
CA LEU A 36 5.73 -14.05 -6.60
C LEU A 36 7.06 -13.43 -7.03
N THR A 37 8.22 -14.05 -6.73
CA THR A 37 9.51 -13.54 -7.24
C THR A 37 9.61 -13.64 -8.77
N GLU A 38 8.92 -14.60 -9.39
CA GLU A 38 8.85 -14.75 -10.85
C GLU A 38 7.71 -13.93 -11.48
N VAL A 39 6.57 -13.82 -10.79
CA VAL A 39 5.37 -13.14 -11.30
C VAL A 39 5.49 -11.62 -11.19
N LEU A 40 5.96 -11.10 -10.05
CA LEU A 40 5.97 -9.66 -9.78
C LEU A 40 6.81 -8.85 -10.77
N PRO A 41 8.02 -9.28 -11.21
CA PRO A 41 8.79 -8.53 -12.20
C PRO A 41 8.06 -8.40 -13.54
N LYS A 42 7.34 -9.44 -13.97
CA LYS A 42 6.56 -9.45 -15.22
C LYS A 42 5.40 -8.47 -15.13
N LEU A 43 4.65 -8.48 -14.02
CA LEU A 43 3.59 -7.51 -13.76
C LEU A 43 4.10 -6.07 -13.59
N ALA A 44 5.24 -5.88 -12.91
CA ALA A 44 5.86 -4.57 -12.73
C ALA A 44 6.31 -3.98 -14.07
N LYS A 45 6.83 -4.82 -14.97
CA LYS A 45 7.18 -4.42 -16.34
C LYS A 45 5.95 -3.94 -17.10
N LEU A 46 4.86 -4.72 -17.10
CA LEU A 46 3.59 -4.33 -17.71
C LEU A 46 3.06 -3.01 -17.13
N SER A 47 3.05 -2.90 -15.80
CA SER A 47 2.62 -1.68 -15.11
C SER A 47 3.46 -0.47 -15.50
N LYS A 48 4.78 -0.64 -15.64
CA LYS A 48 5.69 0.45 -16.02
C LYS A 48 5.44 0.88 -17.47
N THR A 49 5.24 -0.06 -18.39
CA THR A 49 4.85 0.24 -19.77
C THR A 49 3.57 1.08 -19.83
N PHE A 50 2.60 0.80 -18.95
CA PHE A 50 1.35 1.58 -18.85
C PHE A 50 1.43 2.86 -18.04
N GLN A 51 2.62 3.22 -17.53
CA GLN A 51 2.87 4.50 -16.86
C GLN A 51 3.70 5.46 -17.73
N GLU A 52 4.10 5.04 -18.93
CA GLU A 52 4.82 5.91 -19.86
C GLU A 52 3.91 7.04 -20.37
N SER A 53 4.47 8.24 -20.57
CA SER A 53 3.71 9.45 -20.92
C SER A 53 2.98 9.37 -22.25
N THR A 54 3.34 8.41 -23.10
CA THR A 54 2.76 8.16 -24.42
C THR A 54 2.60 6.67 -24.64
N ILE A 55 1.43 6.13 -24.31
CA ILE A 55 1.09 4.73 -24.58
C ILE A 55 0.31 4.69 -25.89
N SER A 56 0.84 3.96 -26.89
CA SER A 56 0.07 3.65 -28.08
C SER A 56 -1.05 2.66 -27.71
N PHE A 57 -2.30 3.05 -27.94
CA PHE A 57 -3.45 2.18 -27.68
C PHE A 57 -3.39 0.86 -28.46
N ALA A 58 -2.75 0.85 -29.63
CA ALA A 58 -2.51 -0.36 -30.42
C ALA A 58 -1.56 -1.35 -29.75
N CYS A 59 -0.75 -0.91 -28.79
CA CYS A 59 0.22 -1.76 -28.09
C CYS A 59 -0.33 -2.34 -26.77
N ILE A 60 -1.50 -1.89 -26.29
CA ILE A 60 -2.04 -2.31 -24.99
C ILE A 60 -2.37 -3.80 -25.00
N GLU A 61 -3.17 -4.26 -25.96
CA GLU A 61 -3.60 -5.65 -26.07
C GLU A 61 -2.41 -6.60 -26.30
N PRO A 62 -1.48 -6.35 -27.25
CA PRO A 62 -0.27 -7.14 -27.39
C PRO A 62 0.60 -7.20 -26.13
N CYS A 63 0.69 -6.12 -25.35
CA CYS A 63 1.46 -6.11 -24.11
C CYS A 63 0.80 -6.96 -23.02
N ILE A 64 -0.53 -6.99 -22.96
CA ILE A 64 -1.29 -7.84 -22.03
C ILE A 64 -1.16 -9.31 -22.43
N GLU A 65 -1.33 -9.63 -23.71
CA GLU A 65 -1.20 -11.00 -24.22
C GLU A 65 0.20 -11.55 -23.97
N LYS A 66 1.23 -10.80 -24.34
CA LYS A 66 2.62 -11.18 -24.05
C LYS A 66 2.88 -11.41 -22.56
N THR A 67 2.35 -10.54 -21.69
CA THR A 67 2.52 -10.71 -20.24
C THR A 67 1.78 -11.95 -19.75
N THR A 68 0.63 -12.27 -20.35
CA THR A 68 -0.13 -13.48 -20.04
C THR A 68 0.65 -14.73 -20.43
N ASP A 69 1.26 -14.75 -21.62
CA ASP A 69 2.12 -15.84 -22.07
C ASP A 69 3.35 -16.01 -21.17
N ASP A 70 4.02 -14.91 -20.81
CA ASP A 70 5.17 -14.91 -19.90
C ASP A 70 4.81 -15.46 -18.50
N LEU A 71 3.58 -15.19 -18.03
CA LEU A 71 3.07 -15.71 -16.76
C LEU A 71 2.71 -17.19 -16.86
N ASP A 72 2.03 -17.60 -17.93
CA ASP A 72 1.70 -19.00 -18.20
C ASP A 72 2.96 -19.85 -18.28
N ALA A 73 4.00 -19.38 -18.97
CA ALA A 73 5.30 -20.05 -19.03
C ALA A 73 5.92 -20.20 -17.64
N ALA A 74 5.89 -19.15 -16.81
CA ALA A 74 6.42 -19.19 -15.44
C ALA A 74 5.64 -20.14 -14.51
N LEU A 75 4.33 -20.29 -14.74
CA LEU A 75 3.43 -21.09 -13.88
C LEU A 75 3.28 -22.55 -14.34
N LYS A 76 3.60 -22.89 -15.60
CA LYS A 76 3.43 -24.25 -16.15
C LYS A 76 4.40 -25.33 -15.64
N GLY A 77 5.31 -25.03 -14.71
CA GLY A 77 5.92 -26.09 -13.88
C GLY A 77 7.37 -25.87 -13.44
N GLU A 78 8.21 -25.20 -14.23
CA GLU A 78 9.64 -25.04 -13.88
C GLU A 78 9.87 -24.37 -12.53
N THR A 79 9.04 -23.39 -12.18
CA THR A 79 9.18 -22.63 -10.94
C THR A 79 8.94 -23.50 -9.70
N VAL A 80 7.99 -24.45 -9.79
CA VAL A 80 7.69 -25.35 -8.67
C VAL A 80 8.79 -26.40 -8.51
N SER A 81 9.29 -26.98 -9.61
CA SER A 81 10.43 -27.90 -9.57
C SER A 81 11.69 -27.24 -9.01
N LYS A 82 12.01 -26.01 -9.43
CA LYS A 82 13.13 -25.22 -8.88
C LYS A 82 12.96 -24.94 -7.38
N PHE A 83 11.73 -24.66 -6.94
CA PHE A 83 11.46 -24.47 -5.52
C PHE A 83 11.69 -25.74 -4.68
N GLU A 84 11.35 -26.92 -5.22
CA GLU A 84 11.60 -28.20 -4.57
C GLU A 84 13.10 -28.50 -4.46
N GLU A 85 13.86 -28.24 -5.53
CA GLU A 85 15.32 -28.35 -5.52
C GLU A 85 15.94 -27.41 -4.48
N GLU A 86 15.47 -26.16 -4.40
CA GLU A 86 15.93 -25.20 -3.38
C GLU A 86 15.52 -25.58 -1.95
N LEU A 87 14.57 -26.51 -1.77
CA LEU A 87 14.17 -27.06 -0.47
C LEU A 87 15.01 -28.29 -0.06
N GLY A 88 15.69 -28.93 -1.01
CA GLY A 88 16.50 -30.13 -0.81
C GLY A 88 17.82 -29.88 -0.10
N VAL A 89 18.64 -30.94 -0.01
CA VAL A 89 19.99 -30.90 0.58
C VAL A 89 20.87 -29.93 -0.23
N ASP A 90 21.60 -29.05 0.46
CA ASP A 90 22.36 -27.91 -0.10
C ASP A 90 21.50 -26.83 -0.79
N GLY A 91 20.18 -26.89 -0.64
CA GLY A 91 19.23 -25.92 -1.16
C GLY A 91 19.24 -24.61 -0.37
N LYS A 92 18.89 -23.51 -1.04
CA LYS A 92 18.77 -22.16 -0.44
C LYS A 92 17.86 -22.12 0.80
N TYR A 93 16.86 -23.00 0.86
CA TYR A 93 15.89 -23.11 1.94
C TYR A 93 16.15 -24.30 2.88
N GLU A 94 17.23 -25.05 2.71
CA GLU A 94 17.59 -26.18 3.58
C GLU A 94 17.60 -25.78 5.05
N THR A 95 18.22 -24.64 5.35
CA THR A 95 18.32 -24.09 6.71
C THR A 95 16.95 -23.81 7.35
N LEU A 96 15.85 -23.78 6.60
CA LEU A 96 14.50 -23.56 7.13
C LEU A 96 13.88 -24.81 7.79
N GLU A 97 14.51 -25.99 7.65
CA GLU A 97 14.04 -27.28 8.21
C GLU A 97 12.55 -27.53 7.89
N LEU A 98 12.17 -27.25 6.65
CA LEU A 98 10.84 -27.48 6.16
C LEU A 98 10.71 -28.97 5.86
N ASN A 99 9.83 -29.66 6.57
CA ASN A 99 9.48 -31.06 6.30
C ASN A 99 8.12 -31.10 5.58
N PRO A 100 8.02 -30.72 4.28
CA PRO A 100 6.78 -30.87 3.53
C PRO A 100 6.39 -32.34 3.45
N THR A 101 5.11 -32.63 3.63
CA THR A 101 4.57 -33.96 3.28
C THR A 101 4.48 -34.08 1.75
N GLN A 102 4.62 -35.30 1.23
CA GLN A 102 4.52 -35.58 -0.21
C GLN A 102 3.21 -35.04 -0.82
N HIS A 103 2.10 -35.16 -0.08
CA HIS A 103 0.81 -34.57 -0.44
C HIS A 103 0.85 -33.03 -0.58
N GLN A 104 1.59 -32.31 0.27
CA GLN A 104 1.72 -30.86 0.15
C GLN A 104 2.49 -30.46 -1.10
N LEU A 105 3.47 -31.28 -1.49
CA LEU A 105 4.27 -31.11 -2.69
C LEU A 105 3.43 -31.37 -3.96
N GLU A 106 2.65 -32.45 -3.95
CA GLU A 106 1.73 -32.80 -5.05
C GLU A 106 0.64 -31.73 -5.25
N GLN A 107 0.08 -31.18 -4.17
CA GLN A 107 -0.88 -30.07 -4.27
C GLN A 107 -0.26 -28.80 -4.88
N MET A 108 1.02 -28.50 -4.62
CA MET A 108 1.71 -27.38 -5.25
C MET A 108 1.92 -27.60 -6.75
N LYS A 109 2.32 -28.81 -7.14
CA LYS A 109 2.55 -29.20 -8.54
C LYS A 109 1.28 -29.21 -9.39
N ALA A 110 0.15 -29.60 -8.81
CA ALA A 110 -1.12 -29.72 -9.52
C ALA A 110 -1.82 -28.36 -9.80
N ASN A 111 -1.11 -27.23 -9.72
CA ASN A 111 -1.68 -25.88 -9.87
C ASN A 111 -2.85 -25.59 -8.89
N HIS A 112 -2.87 -26.28 -7.75
CA HIS A 112 -3.84 -26.10 -6.68
C HIS A 112 -3.27 -25.17 -5.60
N PHE A 113 -3.02 -23.91 -5.96
CA PHE A 113 -2.78 -22.84 -4.99
C PHE A 113 -4.06 -22.38 -4.28
N TYR A 114 -5.20 -22.94 -4.68
CA TYR A 114 -6.49 -22.71 -4.06
C TYR A 114 -6.64 -23.66 -2.87
N ASP A 115 -6.87 -23.10 -1.67
CA ASP A 115 -7.34 -23.89 -0.54
C ASP A 115 -8.70 -24.52 -0.87
N ASP A 116 -8.96 -25.69 -0.29
CA ASP A 116 -10.16 -26.55 -0.38
C ASP A 116 -11.52 -25.85 -0.10
N VAL A 117 -11.52 -24.54 0.14
CA VAL A 117 -12.71 -23.77 0.57
C VAL A 117 -13.40 -23.04 -0.57
N GLU A 118 -12.70 -22.65 -1.65
CA GLU A 118 -13.31 -22.04 -2.84
C GLU A 118 -12.79 -22.73 -4.11
N SER A 119 -13.67 -23.38 -4.87
CA SER A 119 -13.26 -24.09 -6.07
C SER A 119 -12.71 -23.11 -7.12
N ARG A 120 -11.77 -23.58 -7.96
CA ARG A 120 -11.24 -22.79 -9.09
C ARG A 120 -12.37 -22.20 -9.94
N ASP A 121 -13.47 -22.94 -10.10
CA ASP A 121 -14.61 -22.51 -10.90
C ASP A 121 -15.44 -21.44 -10.18
N GLU A 122 -15.55 -21.52 -8.86
CA GLU A 122 -16.16 -20.46 -8.07
C GLU A 122 -15.37 -19.14 -8.18
N VAL A 123 -14.04 -19.20 -8.12
CA VAL A 123 -13.18 -18.02 -8.31
C VAL A 123 -13.33 -17.45 -9.72
N LYS A 124 -13.36 -18.31 -10.75
CA LYS A 124 -13.60 -17.90 -12.14
C LYS A 124 -14.97 -17.26 -12.33
N ALA A 125 -16.02 -17.83 -11.73
CA ALA A 125 -17.38 -17.30 -11.80
C ALA A 125 -17.48 -15.93 -11.10
N LYS A 126 -16.87 -15.80 -9.92
CA LYS A 126 -16.72 -14.52 -9.22
C LYS A 126 -16.00 -13.50 -10.10
N TRP A 127 -14.87 -13.86 -10.71
CA TRP A 127 -14.15 -12.97 -11.62
C TRP A 127 -14.97 -12.56 -12.85
N ALA A 128 -15.72 -13.48 -13.46
CA ALA A 128 -16.57 -13.17 -14.62
C ALA A 128 -17.70 -12.20 -14.26
N SER A 129 -18.36 -12.41 -13.12
CA SER A 129 -19.36 -11.46 -12.59
C SER A 129 -18.74 -10.08 -12.34
N TYR A 130 -17.53 -10.04 -11.76
CA TYR A 130 -16.82 -8.78 -11.56
C TYR A 130 -16.46 -8.08 -12.87
N LYS A 131 -15.97 -8.79 -13.89
CA LYS A 131 -15.66 -8.25 -15.21
C LYS A 131 -16.88 -7.62 -15.87
N TYR A 132 -18.06 -8.26 -15.75
CA TYR A 132 -19.32 -7.70 -16.22
C TYR A 132 -19.66 -6.38 -15.52
N HIS A 133 -19.53 -6.33 -14.18
CA HIS A 133 -19.75 -5.10 -13.43
C HIS A 133 -18.77 -3.99 -13.83
N LEU A 134 -17.49 -4.30 -14.04
CA LEU A 134 -16.50 -3.34 -14.51
C LEU A 134 -16.80 -2.79 -15.91
N MET A 135 -17.26 -3.64 -16.84
CA MET A 135 -17.65 -3.21 -18.18
C MET A 135 -18.83 -2.23 -18.12
N LYS A 136 -19.84 -2.53 -17.29
CA LYS A 136 -20.96 -1.62 -17.07
C LYS A 136 -20.50 -0.26 -16.50
N ILE A 137 -19.57 -0.28 -15.56
CA ILE A 137 -18.98 0.95 -14.99
C ILE A 137 -18.23 1.73 -16.08
N LYS A 138 -17.45 1.06 -16.94
CA LYS A 138 -16.73 1.71 -18.06
C LYS A 138 -17.69 2.48 -18.97
N ASP A 139 -18.82 1.88 -19.32
CA ASP A 139 -19.84 2.51 -20.19
C ASP A 139 -20.57 3.68 -19.49
N GLU A 140 -20.63 3.68 -18.16
CA GLU A 140 -21.12 4.81 -17.36
C GLU A 140 -20.06 5.93 -17.29
N THR A 141 -18.78 5.59 -17.15
CA THR A 141 -17.67 6.57 -17.03
C THR A 141 -17.37 7.35 -18.30
N GLN A 142 -17.59 6.78 -19.48
CA GLN A 142 -17.39 7.50 -20.74
C GLN A 142 -18.40 8.65 -20.94
N ARG A 143 -19.44 8.73 -20.10
CA ARG A 143 -20.47 9.78 -20.15
C ARG A 143 -20.21 10.96 -19.22
N ASP A 144 -19.34 10.83 -18.22
CA ASP A 144 -19.05 11.87 -17.23
C ASP A 144 -17.61 12.40 -17.34
N LYS A 145 -17.42 13.72 -17.21
CA LYS A 145 -16.10 14.35 -17.11
C LYS A 145 -15.44 13.93 -15.78
N GLN A 146 -14.38 13.13 -15.82
CA GLN A 146 -13.77 12.57 -14.61
C GLN A 146 -12.72 13.48 -13.96
N GLU A 147 -12.85 13.69 -12.64
CA GLU A 147 -11.73 14.05 -11.75
C GLU A 147 -11.04 12.78 -11.25
N GLY A 148 -9.73 12.66 -11.43
CA GLY A 148 -8.92 11.54 -10.93
C GLY A 148 -8.57 10.48 -11.97
N THR A 149 -7.80 9.47 -11.54
CA THR A 149 -7.38 8.37 -12.44
C THR A 149 -8.51 7.34 -12.59
N LEU A 150 -8.55 6.65 -13.74
CA LEU A 150 -9.51 5.56 -14.00
C LEU A 150 -9.46 4.49 -12.90
N THR A 151 -8.26 4.19 -12.40
CA THR A 151 -8.03 3.24 -11.30
C THR A 151 -8.68 3.71 -10.00
N GLU A 152 -8.50 4.98 -9.63
CA GLU A 152 -9.07 5.55 -8.41
C GLU A 152 -10.60 5.56 -8.46
N TYR A 153 -11.17 6.00 -9.57
CA TYR A 153 -12.62 5.96 -9.79
C TYR A 153 -13.17 4.54 -9.68
N THR A 154 -12.50 3.58 -10.34
CA THR A 154 -12.92 2.17 -10.31
C THR A 154 -12.91 1.62 -8.89
N LEU A 155 -11.87 1.92 -8.11
CA LEU A 155 -11.78 1.49 -6.71
C LEU A 155 -12.85 2.14 -5.82
N GLN A 156 -13.13 3.44 -6.02
CA GLN A 156 -14.22 4.12 -5.31
C GLN A 156 -15.58 3.51 -5.66
N LYS A 157 -15.80 3.13 -6.92
CA LYS A 157 -17.03 2.45 -7.33
C LYS A 157 -17.16 1.06 -6.72
N ILE A 158 -16.07 0.32 -6.58
CA ILE A 158 -16.04 -0.96 -5.84
C ILE A 158 -16.42 -0.75 -4.37
N MET A 159 -16.01 0.36 -3.75
CA MET A 159 -16.44 0.72 -2.39
C MET A 159 -17.93 1.06 -2.31
N GLN A 160 -18.49 1.74 -3.29
CA GLN A 160 -19.95 1.96 -3.36
C GLN A 160 -20.70 0.64 -3.53
N LEU A 161 -20.23 -0.25 -4.40
CA LEU A 161 -20.82 -1.57 -4.60
C LEU A 161 -20.71 -2.45 -3.35
N LYS A 162 -19.67 -2.30 -2.52
CA LYS A 162 -19.55 -2.97 -1.22
C LYS A 162 -20.74 -2.65 -0.30
N SER A 163 -21.26 -1.43 -0.35
CA SER A 163 -22.41 -1.03 0.48
C SER A 163 -23.73 -1.66 0.01
N GLN A 164 -23.86 -1.95 -1.29
CA GLN A 164 -25.08 -2.50 -1.91
C GLN A 164 -25.04 -4.03 -2.07
N GLN A 165 -23.86 -4.63 -2.23
CA GLN A 165 -23.63 -6.04 -2.57
C GLN A 165 -22.32 -6.59 -1.93
N GLY A 166 -22.03 -6.23 -0.69
CA GLY A 166 -20.77 -6.56 0.00
C GLY A 166 -20.41 -8.05 0.11
N TYR A 167 -21.36 -8.96 -0.18
CA TYR A 167 -21.14 -10.41 -0.16
C TYR A 167 -20.47 -10.94 -1.43
N ILE A 168 -20.55 -10.23 -2.56
CA ILE A 168 -20.11 -10.78 -3.86
C ILE A 168 -18.56 -10.80 -3.93
N PHE A 169 -17.89 -9.76 -3.41
CA PHE A 169 -16.41 -9.66 -3.46
C PHE A 169 -15.77 -9.10 -2.17
N PRO A 170 -15.96 -9.73 -1.00
CA PRO A 170 -15.48 -9.20 0.29
C PRO A 170 -13.95 -9.07 0.35
N LYS A 171 -13.21 -9.97 -0.29
CA LYS A 171 -11.74 -9.93 -0.35
C LYS A 171 -11.25 -8.77 -1.24
N LEU A 172 -11.85 -8.60 -2.41
CA LEU A 172 -11.49 -7.52 -3.33
C LEU A 172 -11.85 -6.14 -2.77
N ALA A 173 -13.00 -6.03 -2.10
CA ALA A 173 -13.40 -4.82 -1.41
C ALA A 173 -12.42 -4.45 -0.27
N LYS A 174 -11.85 -5.43 0.44
CA LYS A 174 -10.78 -5.17 1.42
C LYS A 174 -9.53 -4.63 0.73
N ILE A 175 -9.11 -5.24 -0.38
CA ILE A 175 -7.93 -4.79 -1.15
C ILE A 175 -8.16 -3.36 -1.68
N ALA A 176 -9.32 -3.07 -2.26
CA ALA A 176 -9.64 -1.75 -2.76
C ALA A 176 -9.68 -0.69 -1.65
N ALA A 177 -10.21 -1.01 -0.48
CA ALA A 177 -10.14 -0.13 0.69
C ALA A 177 -8.69 0.15 1.12
N VAL A 178 -7.84 -0.88 1.13
CA VAL A 178 -6.41 -0.71 1.42
C VAL A 178 -5.76 0.20 0.39
N ILE A 179 -5.94 -0.06 -0.90
CA ILE A 179 -5.34 0.75 -1.98
C ILE A 179 -5.77 2.21 -1.89
N LEU A 180 -7.06 2.49 -1.65
CA LEU A 180 -7.58 3.85 -1.48
C LEU A 180 -7.06 4.54 -0.21
N SER A 181 -6.70 3.77 0.82
CA SER A 181 -6.11 4.29 2.06
C SER A 181 -4.59 4.49 1.96
N LEU A 182 -3.93 3.87 0.97
CA LEU A 182 -2.51 4.05 0.76
C LEU A 182 -2.27 5.41 0.11
N PRO A 183 -1.43 6.28 0.68
CA PRO A 183 -1.03 7.50 0.00
C PRO A 183 -0.20 7.11 -1.24
N VAL A 184 -0.82 7.18 -2.42
CA VAL A 184 -0.17 6.86 -3.71
C VAL A 184 0.93 7.89 -4.06
N SER A 185 0.99 9.01 -3.34
CA SER A 185 1.93 10.10 -3.59
C SER A 185 2.84 10.38 -2.39
N ASN A 186 4.14 10.53 -2.68
CA ASN A 186 5.16 11.04 -1.76
C ASN A 186 4.89 12.50 -1.30
N ALA A 187 3.85 13.16 -1.82
CA ALA A 187 3.47 14.52 -1.46
C ALA A 187 3.15 14.70 0.04
N TRP A 188 2.67 13.67 0.74
CA TRP A 188 2.42 13.76 2.19
C TRP A 188 3.73 13.82 3.00
N PRO A 189 4.68 12.88 2.81
CA PRO A 189 6.04 12.99 3.35
C PRO A 189 6.74 14.32 2.98
N GLU A 190 6.63 14.76 1.73
CA GLU A 190 7.28 15.99 1.24
C GLU A 190 6.68 17.28 1.85
N ARG A 191 5.34 17.33 2.02
CA ARG A 191 4.67 18.42 2.76
C ARG A 191 5.11 18.47 4.22
N GLY A 192 5.23 17.30 4.86
CA GLY A 192 5.77 17.18 6.22
C GLY A 192 7.20 17.70 6.31
N ALA A 193 8.10 17.25 5.44
CA ALA A 193 9.49 17.69 5.40
C ALA A 193 9.62 19.21 5.16
N SER A 194 8.82 19.74 4.23
CA SER A 194 8.77 21.18 3.94
C SER A 194 8.27 22.00 5.13
N ALA A 195 7.23 21.53 5.83
CA ALA A 195 6.73 22.16 7.04
C ALA A 195 7.76 22.14 8.18
N VAL A 196 8.46 21.01 8.38
CA VAL A 196 9.57 20.92 9.34
C VAL A 196 10.68 21.92 9.01
N LYS A 197 11.08 22.02 7.73
CA LYS A 197 12.11 22.98 7.28
C LYS A 197 11.69 24.42 7.57
N ARG A 198 10.44 24.80 7.27
CA ARG A 198 9.92 26.15 7.59
C ARG A 198 9.93 26.44 9.09
N ILE A 199 9.44 25.52 9.92
CA ILE A 199 9.33 25.71 11.38
C ILE A 199 10.71 25.75 12.04
N LYS A 200 11.59 24.79 11.73
CA LYS A 200 12.93 24.71 12.32
C LYS A 200 13.83 25.84 11.84
N ASN A 201 13.77 26.25 10.57
CA ASN A 201 14.58 27.38 10.10
C ASN A 201 14.19 28.69 10.80
N ARG A 202 12.90 28.91 11.08
CA ARG A 202 12.42 30.11 11.77
C ARG A 202 12.74 30.10 13.27
N MET A 203 12.80 28.94 13.91
CA MET A 203 12.92 28.80 15.37
C MET A 203 14.19 28.05 15.83
N ARG A 204 15.24 28.08 15.00
CA ARG A 204 16.50 27.30 15.01
C ARG A 204 16.97 26.73 16.37
N ASN A 205 16.90 27.51 17.45
CA ASN A 205 17.55 27.15 18.72
C ASN A 205 16.61 27.00 19.94
N ARG A 206 15.28 26.97 19.78
CA ARG A 206 14.36 27.09 20.94
C ARG A 206 13.17 26.12 21.01
N LEU A 207 13.10 25.11 20.15
CA LEU A 207 11.90 24.28 20.04
C LEU A 207 12.03 22.93 20.74
N LYS A 208 11.21 22.71 21.76
CA LYS A 208 11.00 21.38 22.35
C LYS A 208 10.28 20.47 21.36
N ASN A 209 10.57 19.17 21.37
CA ASN A 209 9.96 18.18 20.46
C ASN A 209 8.43 18.17 20.50
N THR A 210 7.83 18.36 21.68
CA THR A 210 6.38 18.44 21.84
C THR A 210 5.78 19.63 21.10
N MET A 211 6.42 20.80 21.22
CA MET A 211 5.99 22.01 20.51
C MET A 211 6.22 21.90 19.00
N LEU A 212 7.31 21.26 18.56
CA LEU A 212 7.53 20.95 17.14
C LEU A 212 6.40 20.08 16.59
N SER A 213 6.01 19.03 17.31
CA SER A 213 4.93 18.13 16.92
C SER A 213 3.59 18.87 16.82
N SER A 214 3.23 19.69 17.81
CA SER A 214 2.00 20.49 17.76
C SER A 214 2.00 21.48 16.59
N LEU A 215 3.12 22.16 16.33
CA LEU A 215 3.22 23.10 15.22
C LEU A 215 3.19 22.41 13.86
N LEU A 216 3.77 21.22 13.75
CA LEU A 216 3.70 20.42 12.53
C LEU A 216 2.26 19.97 12.27
N GLN A 217 1.54 19.55 13.32
CA GLN A 217 0.13 19.17 13.22
C GLN A 217 -0.73 20.32 12.70
N VAL A 218 -0.53 21.53 13.23
CA VAL A 218 -1.24 22.73 12.76
C VAL A 218 -0.80 23.14 11.36
N ALA A 219 0.48 23.04 11.03
CA ALA A 219 1.00 23.46 9.73
C ALA A 219 0.62 22.52 8.57
N VAL A 220 0.37 21.24 8.86
CA VAL A 220 0.02 20.22 7.85
C VAL A 220 -1.48 20.01 7.78
N ASN A 221 -2.18 19.97 8.92
CA ASN A 221 -3.60 19.63 9.00
C ASN A 221 -4.50 20.81 9.41
N GLY A 222 -3.92 21.98 9.69
CA GLY A 222 -4.69 23.16 10.06
C GLY A 222 -5.49 23.71 8.87
N PRO A 223 -6.63 24.38 9.14
CA PRO A 223 -7.39 25.02 8.08
C PRO A 223 -6.59 26.17 7.43
N PRO A 224 -6.97 26.60 6.21
CA PRO A 224 -6.41 27.79 5.60
C PRO A 224 -6.45 29.01 6.55
N VAL A 225 -5.44 29.89 6.46
CA VAL A 225 -5.28 31.03 7.38
C VAL A 225 -6.49 31.97 7.34
N CYS A 226 -7.10 32.14 6.17
CA CYS A 226 -8.31 32.95 5.96
C CYS A 226 -9.53 32.42 6.73
N GLU A 227 -9.71 31.10 6.80
CA GLU A 227 -10.83 30.47 7.51
C GLU A 227 -10.58 30.38 9.03
N SER A 228 -9.31 30.44 9.43
CA SER A 228 -8.88 30.27 10.84
C SER A 228 -8.79 31.58 11.61
N GLU A 229 -9.02 32.73 10.99
CA GLU A 229 -8.74 34.04 11.58
C GLU A 229 -9.54 34.29 12.86
N GLN A 230 -10.83 33.92 12.88
CA GLN A 230 -11.69 34.07 14.06
C GLN A 230 -11.25 33.16 15.21
N LEU A 231 -10.85 31.93 14.90
CA LEU A 231 -10.37 30.97 15.89
C LEU A 231 -9.02 31.41 16.47
N MET A 232 -8.12 31.93 15.63
CA MET A 232 -6.86 32.54 16.06
C MET A 232 -7.10 33.73 16.99
N LYS A 233 -8.05 34.61 16.68
CA LYS A 233 -8.43 35.73 17.55
C LYS A 233 -8.94 35.25 18.91
N LYS A 234 -9.81 34.23 18.94
CA LYS A 234 -10.31 33.62 20.19
C LYS A 234 -9.20 32.96 21.01
N CYS A 235 -8.29 32.21 20.37
CA CYS A 235 -7.16 31.59 21.05
C CYS A 235 -6.18 32.63 21.61
N VAL A 236 -5.91 33.71 20.87
CA VAL A 236 -5.06 34.82 21.33
C VAL A 236 -5.71 35.52 22.52
N GLN A 237 -7.02 35.78 22.47
CA GLN A 237 -7.78 36.39 23.55
C GLN A 237 -7.73 35.52 24.83
N SER A 238 -8.04 34.23 24.71
CA SER A 238 -7.94 33.27 25.81
C SER A 238 -6.51 33.16 26.35
N TRP A 239 -5.49 33.23 25.48
CA TRP A 239 -4.09 33.23 25.89
C TRP A 239 -3.71 34.50 26.67
N TYR A 240 -4.22 35.67 26.29
CA TYR A 240 -4.05 36.93 27.03
C TYR A 240 -4.68 36.86 28.42
N GLU A 241 -5.79 36.14 28.58
CA GLU A 241 -6.54 36.01 29.84
C GLU A 241 -5.88 35.05 30.84
N ILE A 242 -5.08 34.08 30.38
CA ILE A 242 -4.52 33.01 31.23
C ILE A 242 -3.44 33.50 32.21
N LYS A 243 -2.69 34.58 31.93
CA LYS A 243 -1.80 35.25 32.92
C LYS A 243 -1.51 36.72 32.55
N SER A 244 -1.49 37.61 33.55
CA SER A 244 -0.89 38.95 33.46
C SER A 244 0.61 38.83 33.15
N ARG A 245 1.00 39.02 31.89
CA ARG A 245 2.41 39.02 31.46
C ARG A 245 2.84 40.45 31.12
N ARG A 246 4.09 40.78 31.44
CA ARG A 246 4.70 42.08 31.15
C ARG A 246 4.55 42.41 29.66
N LYS A 247 3.84 43.49 29.34
CA LYS A 247 3.84 44.08 27.99
C LYS A 247 5.28 44.49 27.68
N LEU A 248 5.84 43.99 26.59
CA LEU A 248 7.14 44.48 26.10
C LEU A 248 6.96 45.97 25.76
N GLN A 249 7.80 46.82 26.33
CA GLN A 249 7.78 48.24 25.97
C GLN A 249 8.17 48.36 24.51
N VAL A 250 7.27 48.92 23.71
CA VAL A 250 7.56 49.30 22.33
C VAL A 250 8.62 50.40 22.41
N SER A 251 9.85 50.13 21.95
CA SER A 251 10.84 51.19 21.83
C SER A 251 10.33 52.18 20.80
N LYS A 252 10.08 53.43 21.22
CA LYS A 252 9.86 54.54 20.29
C LYS A 252 11.16 54.77 19.52
N SER A 253 11.38 54.05 18.43
CA SER A 253 12.35 54.46 17.43
C SER A 253 11.73 55.65 16.68
N THR A 254 12.26 56.83 17.00
CA THR A 254 12.05 58.12 16.37
C THR A 254 11.97 57.99 14.84
N LEU A 255 10.83 58.36 14.25
CA LEU A 255 10.76 58.68 12.83
C LEU A 255 11.19 60.14 12.67
N PRO A 256 12.24 60.45 11.88
CA PRO A 256 12.51 61.82 11.49
C PRO A 256 11.47 62.28 10.45
N LEU A 257 11.04 63.53 10.59
CA LEU A 257 10.19 64.30 9.68
C LEU A 257 10.78 64.38 8.27
#